data_AF-A0A165W2K0-F1
#
_entry.id   AF-A0A165W2K0-F1
#
_cell.length_a   1.000
_cell.length_b   1.000
_cell.length_c   1.000
_cell.angle_alpha   90.00
_cell.angle_beta   90.00
_cell.angle_gamma   90.00
#
_symmetry.space_group_name_H-M   'P 1'
#
loop_
_entity.id
_entity.type
_entity.pdbx_description
1 polymer ?
#
loop_
_entity_poly.entity_id
_entity_poly.type
_entity_poly.pdbx_seq_one_letter_code
_entity_poly.pdbx_strand_id
1 'polypeptide(L)'
;MVHGALSPLHLKDACFLVGQVFGVPNLGHLLFEITLIESKAGQKKSRYGGVCSVSHYQFKLMQNHHRFYAHRKQILSALGMDLKSIKFEYLANNPTLSLIVTGAWILANVYKVPNERADRAHLFSKWWRSLDIVEYMRLTYFCSEACD
;
A
#
# COMPACT_ATOMS: atom_id res chain seq x y z
N MET A 1 -21.58 5.39 -11.76
CA MET A 1 -20.40 4.56 -11.45
C MET A 1 -19.99 4.86 -10.02
N VAL A 2 -20.17 3.91 -9.12
CA VAL A 2 -19.93 4.07 -7.68
C VAL A 2 -18.42 4.09 -7.45
N HIS A 3 -17.90 5.11 -6.77
CA HIS A 3 -16.49 5.26 -6.44
C HIS A 3 -15.96 4.01 -5.73
N GLY A 4 -14.76 3.57 -6.12
CA GLY A 4 -14.11 2.32 -5.70
C GLY A 4 -13.66 2.26 -4.24
N ALA A 5 -14.57 2.55 -3.31
CA ALA A 5 -14.39 2.22 -1.90
C ALA A 5 -14.66 0.71 -1.75
N LEU A 6 -13.60 -0.07 -1.65
CA LEU A 6 -13.70 -1.44 -1.14
C LEU A 6 -14.22 -1.38 0.30
N SER A 7 -15.10 -2.31 0.68
CA SER A 7 -15.41 -2.50 2.10
C SER A 7 -14.12 -2.81 2.87
N PRO A 8 -14.04 -2.53 4.18
CA PRO A 8 -12.83 -2.80 4.97
C PRO A 8 -12.31 -4.24 4.84
N LEU A 9 -13.22 -5.22 4.73
CA LEU A 9 -12.89 -6.62 4.51
C LEU A 9 -12.24 -6.86 3.13
N HIS A 10 -12.89 -6.39 2.05
CA HIS A 10 -12.33 -6.53 0.70
C HIS A 10 -11.00 -5.78 0.53
N LEU A 11 -10.82 -4.68 1.26
CA LEU A 11 -9.56 -3.95 1.27
C LEU A 11 -8.45 -4.74 1.97
N LYS A 12 -8.77 -5.36 3.11
CA LYS A 12 -7.86 -6.27 3.82
C LYS A 12 -7.41 -7.39 2.89
N ASP A 13 -8.35 -8.09 2.25
CA ASP A 13 -8.06 -9.18 1.31
C ASP A 13 -7.19 -8.72 0.14
N ALA A 14 -7.47 -7.54 -0.43
CA ALA A 14 -6.67 -6.96 -1.50
C ALA A 14 -5.22 -6.69 -1.05
N CYS A 15 -5.00 -6.21 0.17
CA CYS A 15 -3.66 -5.99 0.71
C CYS A 15 -2.89 -7.32 0.81
N PHE A 16 -3.52 -8.37 1.33
CA PHE A 16 -2.91 -9.70 1.46
C PHE A 16 -2.63 -10.35 0.12
N LEU A 17 -3.55 -10.23 -0.84
CA LEU A 17 -3.35 -10.71 -2.21
C LEU A 17 -2.14 -10.03 -2.85
N VAL A 18 -1.99 -8.72 -2.69
CA VAL A 18 -0.80 -8.00 -3.18
C VAL A 18 0.47 -8.53 -2.51
N GLY A 19 0.46 -8.73 -1.19
CA GLY A 19 1.59 -9.35 -0.49
C GLY A 19 1.99 -10.72 -1.07
N GLN A 20 1.01 -11.56 -1.39
CA GLN A 20 1.22 -12.86 -2.05
C GLN A 20 1.78 -12.71 -3.47
N VAL A 21 1.27 -11.77 -4.26
CA VAL A 21 1.78 -11.47 -5.62
C VAL A 21 3.25 -11.11 -5.58
N PHE A 22 3.69 -10.33 -4.58
CA PHE A 22 5.11 -10.01 -4.38
C PHE A 22 5.92 -11.14 -3.72
N GLY A 23 5.27 -12.20 -3.22
CA GLY A 23 5.94 -13.28 -2.48
C GLY A 23 6.43 -12.84 -1.10
N VAL A 24 5.84 -11.78 -0.53
CA VAL A 24 6.22 -11.20 0.76
C VAL A 24 4.96 -11.08 1.65
N PRO A 25 4.64 -12.08 2.48
CA PRO A 25 3.40 -12.09 3.26
C PRO A 25 3.23 -10.86 4.17
N ASN A 26 4.31 -10.44 4.84
CA ASN A 26 4.30 -9.28 5.74
C ASN A 26 4.05 -7.95 5.01
N LEU A 27 4.24 -7.91 3.69
CA LEU A 27 3.88 -6.74 2.89
C LEU A 27 2.37 -6.51 2.94
N GLY A 28 1.56 -7.57 2.97
CA GLY A 28 0.11 -7.44 3.08
C GLY A 28 -0.32 -6.76 4.38
N HIS A 29 0.30 -7.12 5.51
CA HIS A 29 0.08 -6.46 6.79
C HIS A 29 0.48 -4.98 6.76
N LEU A 30 1.67 -4.66 6.25
CA LEU A 30 2.13 -3.28 6.15
C LEU A 30 1.25 -2.44 5.21
N LEU A 31 0.83 -3.01 4.07
CA LEU A 31 -0.09 -2.35 3.15
C LEU A 31 -1.42 -2.06 3.85
N PHE A 32 -1.98 -3.04 4.56
CA PHE A 32 -3.21 -2.84 5.29
C PHE A 32 -3.08 -1.73 6.35
N GLU A 33 -2.00 -1.74 7.14
CA GLU A 33 -1.69 -0.68 8.11
C GLU A 33 -1.57 0.71 7.45
N ILE A 34 -0.90 0.81 6.30
CA ILE A 34 -0.85 2.04 5.50
C ILE A 34 -2.27 2.47 5.11
N THR A 35 -3.12 1.54 4.68
CA THR A 35 -4.48 1.89 4.29
C THR A 35 -5.35 2.30 5.48
N LEU A 36 -5.13 1.79 6.68
CA LEU A 36 -5.85 2.27 7.87
C LEU A 36 -5.51 3.73 8.20
N ILE A 37 -4.27 4.14 7.95
CA ILE A 37 -3.81 5.51 8.18
C ILE A 37 -4.20 6.44 7.03
N GLU A 38 -4.08 5.96 5.79
CA GLU A 38 -4.19 6.78 4.58
C GLU A 38 -5.56 6.73 3.91
N SER A 39 -6.25 5.60 4.01
CA SER A 39 -7.59 5.42 3.47
C SER A 39 -8.58 5.95 4.48
N LYS A 40 -9.23 7.06 4.13
CA LYS A 40 -10.39 7.56 4.86
C LYS A 40 -11.61 6.66 4.58
N ALA A 41 -11.57 5.39 4.98
CA ALA A 41 -12.75 4.53 4.93
C ALA A 41 -13.91 5.24 5.65
N GLY A 42 -14.87 5.76 4.88
CA GLY A 42 -16.06 6.47 5.39
C GLY A 42 -16.08 8.01 5.27
N GLN A 43 -15.04 8.71 4.81
CA GLN A 43 -15.12 10.18 4.61
C GLN A 43 -14.87 10.61 3.15
N LYS A 44 -15.81 11.42 2.65
CA LYS A 44 -15.96 11.85 1.25
C LYS A 44 -14.76 12.62 0.69
N LYS A 45 -14.45 12.24 -0.56
CA LYS A 45 -13.71 12.91 -1.66
C LYS A 45 -12.18 12.70 -1.73
N SER A 46 -11.80 11.75 -2.59
CA SER A 46 -10.53 11.76 -3.33
C SER A 46 -10.64 12.73 -4.50
N ARG A 47 -9.55 13.46 -4.80
CA ARG A 47 -9.34 14.00 -6.15
C ARG A 47 -8.08 13.47 -6.84
N TYR A 48 -7.04 13.00 -6.12
CA TYR A 48 -5.87 12.35 -6.72
C TYR A 48 -5.12 11.38 -5.78
N GLY A 49 -5.79 10.81 -4.77
CA GLY A 49 -5.18 9.84 -3.84
C GLY A 49 -6.05 8.59 -3.75
N GLY A 50 -5.50 7.45 -4.14
CA GLY A 50 -6.13 6.13 -3.96
C GLY A 50 -6.10 5.68 -2.50
N VAL A 51 -6.25 4.38 -2.27
CA VAL A 51 -6.35 3.78 -0.93
C VAL A 51 -5.06 3.92 -0.09
N CYS A 52 -3.92 4.24 -0.71
CA CYS A 52 -2.68 4.59 -0.01
C CYS A 52 -2.34 6.09 -0.06
N SER A 53 -3.19 6.95 -0.63
CA SER A 53 -2.95 8.40 -0.76
C SER A 53 -1.61 8.78 -1.42
N VAL A 54 -1.19 8.03 -2.44
CA VAL A 54 0.01 8.32 -3.24
C VAL A 54 -0.17 9.66 -3.95
N SER A 55 0.71 10.63 -3.68
CA SER A 55 0.73 11.90 -4.40
C SER A 55 1.44 11.79 -5.76
N HIS A 56 1.16 12.72 -6.68
CA HIS A 56 1.82 12.76 -7.98
C HIS A 56 3.35 12.91 -7.86
N TYR A 57 3.81 13.69 -6.88
CA TYR A 57 5.23 13.83 -6.58
C TYR A 57 5.87 12.51 -6.15
N GLN A 58 5.25 11.79 -5.18
CA GLN A 58 5.72 10.48 -4.77
C GLN A 58 5.73 9.49 -5.92
N PHE A 59 4.69 9.49 -6.76
CA PHE A 59 4.61 8.61 -7.92
C PHE A 59 5.76 8.84 -8.91
N LYS A 60 6.13 10.10 -9.18
CA LYS A 60 7.30 10.42 -10.01
C LYS A 60 8.62 9.93 -9.38
N LEU A 61 8.79 10.10 -8.06
CA LEU A 61 9.96 9.58 -7.36
C LEU A 61 10.04 8.05 -7.47
N MET A 62 8.91 7.36 -7.29
CA MET A 62 8.80 5.91 -7.46
C MET A 62 9.24 5.47 -8.85
N GLN A 63 8.68 6.08 -9.90
CA GLN A 63 8.99 5.71 -11.29
C GLN A 63 10.46 5.90 -11.66
N ASN A 64 11.16 6.85 -11.04
CA ASN A 64 12.57 7.14 -11.30
C ASN A 64 13.53 6.32 -10.43
N HIS A 65 13.03 5.57 -9.45
CA HIS A 65 13.88 4.80 -8.55
C HIS A 65 14.35 3.50 -9.21
N HIS A 66 15.67 3.29 -9.22
CA HIS A 66 16.34 2.19 -9.93
C HIS A 66 15.80 0.78 -9.60
N ARG A 67 15.30 0.56 -8.37
CA ARG A 67 14.72 -0.72 -7.92
C ARG A 67 13.20 -0.83 -8.03
N PHE A 68 12.49 0.23 -8.40
CA PHE A 68 11.02 0.24 -8.39
C PHE A 68 10.42 -0.87 -9.27
N TYR A 69 11.06 -1.17 -10.40
CA TYR A 69 10.60 -2.19 -11.34
C TYR A 69 11.17 -3.60 -11.07
N ALA A 70 11.82 -3.85 -9.93
CA ALA A 70 12.45 -5.14 -9.63
C ALA A 70 11.48 -6.32 -9.72
N HIS A 71 10.23 -6.13 -9.27
CA HIS A 71 9.19 -7.17 -9.27
C HIS A 71 8.25 -7.09 -10.48
N ARG A 72 8.57 -6.30 -11.51
CA ARG A 72 7.68 -6.07 -12.67
C ARG A 72 7.22 -7.37 -13.35
N LYS A 73 8.14 -8.32 -13.58
CA LYS A 73 7.81 -9.61 -14.22
C LYS A 73 6.84 -10.45 -13.39
N GLN A 74 7.02 -10.45 -12.07
CA GLN A 74 6.19 -11.19 -11.12
C GLN A 74 4.77 -10.61 -11.08
N ILE A 75 4.64 -9.28 -10.99
CA ILE A 75 3.35 -8.58 -11.04
C ILE A 75 2.64 -8.86 -12.36
N LEU A 76 3.35 -8.76 -13.48
CA LEU A 76 2.79 -9.02 -14.82
C LEU A 76 2.28 -10.44 -14.95
N SER A 77 3.04 -11.42 -14.44
CA SER A 77 2.65 -12.84 -14.48
C SER A 77 1.42 -13.13 -13.62
N ALA A 78 1.33 -12.55 -12.43
CA ALA A 78 0.26 -12.86 -11.47
C ALA A 78 -1.03 -12.08 -11.76
N LEU A 79 -0.93 -10.86 -12.27
CA LEU A 79 -2.07 -9.94 -12.39
C LEU A 79 -2.34 -9.46 -13.81
N GLY A 80 -1.51 -9.85 -14.80
CA GLY A 80 -1.62 -9.34 -16.17
C GLY A 80 -1.32 -7.85 -16.29
N MET A 81 -0.76 -7.22 -15.25
CA MET A 81 -0.54 -5.78 -15.17
C MET A 81 0.94 -5.44 -15.25
N ASP A 82 1.28 -4.54 -16.18
CA ASP A 82 2.63 -4.02 -16.31
C ASP A 82 2.83 -2.77 -15.43
N LEU A 83 3.72 -2.85 -14.44
CA LEU A 83 4.06 -1.72 -13.57
C LEU A 83 4.51 -0.46 -14.36
N LYS A 84 5.09 -0.61 -15.56
CA LYS A 84 5.49 0.53 -16.41
C LYS A 84 4.31 1.22 -17.12
N SER A 85 3.18 0.53 -17.30
CA SER A 85 2.02 1.08 -18.00
C SER A 85 1.04 1.80 -17.05
N ILE A 86 1.23 1.66 -15.74
CA ILE A 86 0.39 2.32 -14.73
C ILE A 86 0.59 3.84 -14.84
N LYS A 87 -0.52 4.55 -15.02
CA LYS A 87 -0.58 6.02 -15.00
C LYS A 87 -1.12 6.51 -13.66
N PHE A 88 -0.64 7.67 -13.23
CA PHE A 88 -1.01 8.26 -11.95
C PHE A 88 -2.53 8.45 -11.81
N GLU A 89 -3.21 8.87 -12.88
CA GLU A 89 -4.65 9.16 -12.84
C GLU A 89 -5.50 7.92 -12.50
N TYR A 90 -4.97 6.72 -12.75
CA TYR A 90 -5.68 5.46 -12.47
C TYR A 90 -5.59 5.02 -11.01
N LEU A 91 -4.63 5.54 -10.24
CA LEU A 91 -4.45 5.13 -8.83
C LEU A 91 -5.66 5.50 -7.95
N ALA A 92 -6.31 6.63 -8.25
CA ALA A 92 -7.46 7.11 -7.49
C ALA A 92 -8.71 6.23 -7.67
N ASN A 93 -8.85 5.59 -8.83
CA ASN A 93 -10.04 4.80 -9.18
C ASN A 93 -9.80 3.29 -9.08
N ASN A 94 -8.56 2.86 -8.83
CA ASN A 94 -8.20 1.45 -8.73
C ASN A 94 -7.36 1.21 -7.47
N PRO A 95 -8.00 0.81 -6.36
CA PRO A 95 -7.34 0.45 -5.10
C PRO A 95 -6.19 -0.54 -5.27
N THR A 96 -6.38 -1.57 -6.11
CA THR A 96 -5.37 -2.61 -6.35
C THR A 96 -4.12 -2.03 -7.00
N LEU A 97 -4.26 -1.12 -7.97
CA LEU A 97 -3.10 -0.41 -8.55
C LEU A 97 -2.38 0.44 -7.51
N SER A 98 -3.12 1.14 -6.64
CA SER A 98 -2.54 1.91 -5.55
C SER A 98 -1.73 1.01 -4.61
N LEU A 99 -2.25 -0.17 -4.27
CA LEU A 99 -1.56 -1.15 -3.40
C LEU A 99 -0.31 -1.73 -4.07
N ILE A 100 -0.37 -2.07 -5.36
CA ILE A 100 0.78 -2.60 -6.12
C ILE A 100 1.91 -1.56 -6.19
N VAL A 101 1.58 -0.30 -6.50
CA VAL A 101 2.56 0.78 -6.57
C VAL A 101 3.20 1.03 -5.21
N THR A 102 2.40 1.10 -4.14
CA THR A 102 2.90 1.22 -2.76
C THR A 102 3.79 0.03 -2.39
N GLY A 103 3.38 -1.20 -2.72
CA GLY A 103 4.14 -2.40 -2.41
C GLY A 103 5.49 -2.46 -3.14
N ALA A 104 5.49 -2.13 -4.44
CA ALA A 104 6.71 -2.03 -5.22
C ALA A 104 7.67 -0.95 -4.65
N TRP A 105 7.12 0.18 -4.20
CA TRP A 105 7.92 1.23 -3.56
C TRP A 105 8.58 0.77 -2.26
N ILE A 106 7.81 0.13 -1.37
CA ILE A 106 8.36 -0.39 -0.11
C ILE A 106 9.50 -1.35 -0.39
N LEU A 107 9.26 -2.37 -1.23
CA LEU A 107 10.26 -3.39 -1.55
C LEU A 107 11.46 -2.85 -2.33
N ALA A 108 11.31 -1.74 -3.05
CA ALA A 108 12.44 -1.07 -3.68
C ALA A 108 13.41 -0.43 -2.66
N ASN A 109 12.91 -0.08 -1.47
CA ASN A 109 13.65 0.66 -0.43
C ASN A 109 14.05 -0.21 0.78
N VAL A 110 13.47 -1.40 0.94
CA VAL A 110 13.75 -2.28 2.08
C VAL A 110 14.17 -3.67 1.62
N TYR A 111 15.04 -4.31 2.40
CA TYR A 111 15.44 -5.70 2.15
C TYR A 111 14.35 -6.70 2.58
N LYS A 112 13.64 -6.41 3.67
CA LYS A 112 12.58 -7.26 4.24
C LYS A 112 11.51 -6.40 4.91
N VAL A 113 10.26 -6.86 4.86
CA VAL A 113 9.17 -6.30 5.65
C VAL A 113 9.09 -7.03 7.01
N PRO A 114 9.25 -6.33 8.14
CA PRO A 114 9.22 -6.90 9.49
C PRO A 114 7.89 -7.55 9.85
N ASN A 115 7.97 -8.57 10.68
CA ASN A 115 6.79 -9.21 11.27
C ASN A 115 6.28 -8.45 12.49
N GLU A 116 7.17 -7.78 13.21
CA GLU A 116 6.79 -6.99 14.37
C GLU A 116 6.19 -5.65 13.94
N ARG A 117 5.10 -5.27 14.62
CA ARG A 117 4.34 -4.06 14.28
C ARG A 117 5.09 -2.78 14.61
N ALA A 118 5.87 -2.76 15.68
CA ALA A 118 6.73 -1.62 16.04
C ALA A 118 7.79 -1.36 14.96
N ASP A 119 8.43 -2.41 14.44
CA ASP A 119 9.38 -2.29 13.32
C ASP A 119 8.70 -1.83 12.03
N ARG A 120 7.46 -2.27 11.77
CA ARG A 120 6.67 -1.74 10.65
C ARG A 120 6.35 -0.25 10.82
N ALA A 121 6.08 0.22 12.05
CA ALA A 121 5.91 1.64 12.34
C ALA A 121 7.16 2.45 11.99
N HIS A 122 8.35 1.95 12.32
CA HIS A 122 9.61 2.57 11.93
C HIS A 122 9.79 2.65 10.40
N LEU A 123 9.48 1.57 9.68
CA LEU A 123 9.52 1.58 8.22
C LEU A 123 8.50 2.54 7.61
N PHE A 124 7.28 2.59 8.13
CA PHE A 124 6.25 3.53 7.71
C PHE A 124 6.75 4.98 7.88
N SER A 125 7.29 5.29 9.06
CA SER A 125 7.80 6.63 9.37
C SER A 125 8.93 7.06 8.45
N LYS A 126 9.81 6.12 8.10
CA LYS A 126 10.97 6.35 7.23
C LYS A 126 10.62 6.50 5.75
N TRP A 127 9.73 5.66 5.22
CA TRP A 127 9.54 5.52 3.76
C TRP A 127 8.18 5.95 3.24
N TRP A 128 7.22 6.20 4.13
CA TRP A 128 5.87 6.61 3.76
C TRP A 128 5.53 8.01 4.24
N ARG A 129 5.34 8.19 5.55
CA ARG A 129 5.06 9.48 6.20
C ARG A 129 5.62 9.50 7.60
N SER A 130 6.25 10.60 7.98
CA SER A 130 6.69 10.83 9.35
C SER A 130 5.49 10.79 10.28
N LEU A 131 5.47 9.79 11.15
CA LEU A 131 4.45 9.54 12.15
C LEU A 131 5.13 8.97 13.38
N ASP A 132 4.68 9.39 14.56
CA ASP A 132 5.15 8.83 15.83
C ASP A 132 4.69 7.37 15.99
N ILE A 133 5.49 6.55 16.68
CA ILE A 133 5.20 5.12 16.86
C ILE A 133 3.93 4.93 17.69
N VAL A 134 3.73 5.71 18.75
CA VAL A 134 2.53 5.60 19.61
C VAL A 134 1.29 5.94 18.79
N GLU A 135 1.37 6.99 17.97
CA GLU A 135 0.28 7.37 17.09
C GLU A 135 -0.01 6.30 16.01
N TYR A 136 1.04 5.77 15.37
CA TYR A 136 0.93 4.66 14.43
C TYR A 136 0.22 3.46 15.07
N MET A 137 0.67 3.08 16.26
CA MET A 137 0.11 1.96 17.02
C MET A 137 -1.33 2.21 17.44
N ARG A 138 -1.72 3.46 17.72
CA ARG A 138 -3.12 3.80 18.00
C ARG A 138 -4.00 3.68 16.75
N LEU A 139 -3.56 4.23 15.62
CA LEU A 139 -4.34 4.28 14.38
C LEU A 139 -4.54 2.90 13.75
N THR A 140 -3.59 2.00 13.95
CA THR A 140 -3.63 0.64 13.39
C THR A 140 -4.13 -0.40 14.41
N TYR A 141 -4.57 0.02 15.61
CA TYR A 141 -4.91 -0.88 16.73
C TYR A 141 -6.18 -1.70 16.49
N PHE A 142 -7.16 -1.13 15.78
CA PHE A 142 -8.48 -1.75 15.51
C PHE A 142 -8.42 -3.11 14.77
N CYS A 143 -7.24 -3.61 14.42
CA CYS A 143 -7.09 -4.91 13.76
C CYS A 143 -6.61 -6.05 14.68
N SER A 144 -6.20 -5.81 15.94
CA SER A 144 -5.77 -6.92 16.81
C SER A 144 -6.93 -7.67 17.48
N GLU A 145 -8.05 -7.02 17.77
CA GLU A 145 -9.18 -7.66 18.49
C GLU A 145 -10.24 -8.28 17.55
N ALA A 146 -10.15 -8.06 16.25
CA ALA A 146 -11.01 -8.68 15.24
C ALA A 146 -10.32 -9.84 14.49
N CYS A 147 -9.19 -10.32 15.01
CA CYS A 147 -8.40 -11.40 14.42
C CYS A 147 -8.23 -12.63 15.34
N ASP A 148 -9.00 -12.72 16.42
CA ASP A 148 -9.20 -13.95 17.19
C ASP A 148 -10.64 -14.45 17.01
#